data_AF-A0AAV1CRT2-F1
#
_entry.id   AF-A0AAV1CRT2-F1
#
_cell.length_a   1.000
_cell.length_b   1.000
_cell.length_c   1.000
_cell.angle_alpha   90.00
_cell.angle_beta   90.00
_cell.angle_gamma   90.00
#
_symmetry.space_group_name_H-M   'P 1'
#
loop_
_entity.id
_entity.type
_entity.pdbx_description
1 polymer ?
#
loop_
_entity_poly.entity_id
_entity_poly.type
_entity_poly.pdbx_seq_one_letter_code
_entity_poly.pdbx_strand_id
1 'polypeptide(L)'
;MARTCEPLVVGRVIGDVLDNFIPAIKMTVTYNTKQVCNGHELFPSAVNSRPRVEILGGDLRSFFTLVMTDPDVPGPSDPYLREHLHWIVTDIPGTTDATFGKFSKFTIVERLGLIHRSFCMHA
;
A
#
# COMPACT_ATOMS: atom_id res chain seq x y z
N MET A 1 6.20 -22.25 -3.00
CA MET A 1 5.31 -21.11 -3.33
C MET A 1 4.68 -20.47 -2.08
N ALA A 2 5.39 -20.40 -0.94
CA ALA A 2 4.84 -19.86 0.32
C ALA A 2 5.72 -18.75 0.96
N ARG A 3 6.73 -18.23 0.26
CA ARG A 3 7.73 -17.30 0.84
C ARG A 3 7.47 -15.82 0.58
N THR A 4 6.45 -15.45 -0.21
CA THR A 4 6.24 -14.05 -0.60
C THR A 4 5.50 -13.22 0.44
N CYS A 5 4.66 -13.85 1.27
CA CYS A 5 3.88 -13.15 2.31
C CYS A 5 4.56 -13.11 3.69
N GLU A 6 5.68 -13.81 3.88
CA GLU A 6 6.36 -13.90 5.19
C GLU A 6 6.67 -12.52 5.80
N PRO A 7 7.16 -11.51 5.04
CA PRO A 7 7.35 -10.16 5.58
C PRO A 7 6.05 -9.48 6.02
N LEU A 8 4.92 -9.78 5.36
CA LEU A 8 3.60 -9.24 5.71
C LEU A 8 3.04 -9.90 6.98
N VAL A 9 3.33 -11.18 7.19
CA VAL A 9 2.97 -11.90 8.43
C VAL A 9 3.82 -11.42 9.60
N VAL A 10 5.15 -11.33 9.43
CA VAL A 10 6.06 -10.83 10.48
C VAL A 10 5.74 -9.38 10.85
N GLY A 11 5.41 -8.56 9.84
CA GLY A 11 4.93 -7.19 10.02
C GLY A 11 3.50 -7.08 10.54
N ARG A 12 2.80 -8.18 10.84
CA ARG A 12 1.40 -8.24 11.28
C ARG A 12 0.37 -7.59 10.33
N VAL A 13 0.78 -7.28 9.11
CA VAL A 13 -0.08 -6.77 8.05
C VAL A 13 -1.19 -7.78 7.77
N ILE A 14 -0.78 -9.03 7.57
CA ILE A 14 -1.71 -10.16 7.55
C ILE A 14 -2.06 -10.48 9.01
N GLY A 15 -3.35 -10.47 9.31
CA GLY A 15 -3.89 -10.58 10.67
C GLY A 15 -4.46 -9.27 11.16
N ASP A 16 -3.67 -8.18 11.17
CA ASP A 16 -4.18 -6.89 11.65
C ASP A 16 -5.00 -6.17 10.56
N VAL A 17 -4.61 -6.23 9.28
CA VAL A 17 -5.25 -5.46 8.20
C VAL A 17 -5.84 -6.34 7.12
N LEU A 18 -5.12 -7.38 6.70
CA LEU A 18 -5.55 -8.28 5.63
C LEU A 18 -5.72 -9.71 6.14
N ASP A 19 -6.70 -10.41 5.59
CA ASP A 19 -6.76 -11.86 5.70
C ASP A 19 -5.60 -12.49 4.91
N ASN A 20 -5.27 -13.75 5.24
CA ASN A 20 -4.25 -14.47 4.51
C ASN A 20 -4.66 -14.69 3.05
N PHE A 21 -3.77 -14.36 2.11
CA PHE A 21 -4.02 -14.46 0.68
C PHE A 21 -2.79 -15.01 -0.07
N ILE A 22 -3.00 -15.43 -1.32
CA ILE A 22 -1.94 -15.82 -2.24
C ILE A 22 -1.70 -14.65 -3.21
N PRO A 23 -0.53 -14.00 -3.20
CA PRO A 23 -0.24 -12.91 -4.11
C PRO A 23 -0.29 -13.38 -5.57
N ALA A 24 -1.19 -12.79 -6.36
CA ALA A 24 -1.36 -13.14 -7.77
C ALA A 24 -0.76 -12.09 -8.73
N ILE A 25 -0.74 -10.82 -8.32
CA ILE A 25 -0.34 -9.69 -9.16
C ILE A 25 0.85 -8.97 -8.52
N LYS A 26 1.86 -8.62 -9.33
CA LYS A 26 3.02 -7.86 -8.86
C LYS A 26 2.71 -6.37 -8.89
N MET A 27 3.01 -5.69 -7.79
CA MET A 27 2.91 -4.24 -7.66
C MET A 27 4.27 -3.67 -7.30
N THR A 28 4.58 -2.51 -7.85
CA THR A 28 5.77 -1.73 -7.50
C THR A 28 5.35 -0.35 -7.05
N VAL A 29 5.74 0.04 -5.84
CA VAL A 29 5.51 1.39 -5.30
C VAL A 29 6.85 2.11 -5.20
N THR A 30 6.92 3.33 -5.73
CA THR A 30 8.14 4.14 -5.74
C THR A 30 7.84 5.57 -5.31
N TYR A 31 8.55 6.04 -4.29
CA TYR A 31 8.61 7.45 -3.90
C TYR A 31 9.86 8.08 -4.50
N ASN A 32 9.70 9.07 -5.40
CA ASN A 32 10.79 9.68 -6.15
C ASN A 32 11.64 8.61 -6.89
N THR A 33 12.83 8.30 -6.37
CA THR A 33 13.74 7.28 -6.90
C THR A 33 13.88 6.04 -6.00
N LYS A 34 13.15 5.99 -4.88
CA LYS A 34 13.22 4.92 -3.88
C LYS A 34 12.01 4.01 -3.99
N GLN A 35 12.25 2.75 -4.31
CA GLN A 35 11.23 1.71 -4.27
C GLN A 35 10.89 1.35 -2.81
N VAL A 36 9.62 1.15 -2.52
CA VAL A 36 9.14 0.69 -1.21
C VAL A 36 9.39 -0.81 -1.08
N CYS A 37 9.94 -1.22 0.06
CA CYS A 37 10.19 -2.61 0.41
C CYS A 37 9.52 -2.92 1.76
N ASN A 38 8.92 -4.11 1.88
CA ASN A 38 8.27 -4.53 3.12
C ASN A 38 9.25 -4.48 4.30
N GLY A 39 8.84 -3.85 5.40
CA GLY A 39 9.63 -3.72 6.63
C GLY A 39 10.76 -2.68 6.57
N HIS A 40 10.97 -1.97 5.46
CA HIS A 40 11.90 -0.85 5.40
C HIS A 40 11.23 0.46 5.79
N GLU A 41 11.88 1.19 6.68
CA GLU A 41 11.42 2.52 7.11
C GLU A 41 11.74 3.59 6.05
N LEU A 42 10.80 4.51 5.85
CA LEU A 42 10.98 5.69 5.03
C LEU A 42 10.78 6.94 5.90
N PHE A 43 11.61 7.95 5.67
CA PHE A 43 11.45 9.24 6.35
C PHE A 43 10.16 9.93 5.90
N PRO A 44 9.42 10.62 6.79
CA PRO A 44 8.21 11.37 6.43
C PRO A 44 8.45 12.38 5.32
N SER A 45 9.61 13.05 5.35
CA SER A 45 10.01 14.00 4.31
C SER A 45 10.15 13.37 2.92
N ALA A 46 10.37 12.05 2.84
CA ALA A 46 10.46 11.31 1.58
C ALA A 46 9.10 10.83 1.05
N VAL A 47 8.05 10.86 1.88
CA VAL A 47 6.70 10.37 1.56
C VAL A 47 5.64 11.48 1.54
N ASN A 48 6.07 12.72 1.36
CA ASN A 48 5.21 13.91 1.33
C ASN A 48 4.40 14.09 0.04
N SER A 49 4.62 13.24 -0.97
CA SER A 49 3.98 13.30 -2.28
C SER A 49 3.43 11.94 -2.65
N ARG A 50 2.51 11.89 -3.62
CA ARG A 50 1.94 10.62 -4.09
C ARG A 50 3.03 9.75 -4.69
N PRO A 51 3.16 8.47 -4.28
CA PRO A 51 4.09 7.57 -4.94
C PRO A 51 3.59 7.18 -6.33
N ARG A 52 4.52 6.76 -7.19
CA ARG A 52 4.20 6.05 -8.42
C ARG A 52 3.90 4.59 -8.08
N VAL A 53 2.74 4.09 -8.51
CA VAL A 53 2.32 2.71 -8.25
C VAL A 53 2.04 2.01 -9.57
N GLU A 54 2.90 1.07 -9.95
CA GLU A 54 2.80 0.29 -11.18
C GLU A 54 2.22 -1.10 -10.88
N ILE A 55 1.26 -1.53 -11.70
CA ILE A 55 0.60 -2.83 -11.62
C ILE A 55 1.12 -3.70 -12.75
N LEU A 56 2.00 -4.64 -12.42
CA LEU A 56 2.62 -5.56 -13.37
C LEU A 56 1.87 -6.89 -13.36
N GLY A 57 0.69 -6.89 -13.98
CA GLY A 57 -0.12 -8.09 -14.16
C GLY A 57 -1.57 -7.79 -14.55
N GLY A 58 -2.31 -8.86 -14.86
CA GLY A 58 -3.67 -8.78 -15.41
C GLY A 58 -3.69 -8.49 -16.90
N ASP A 59 -4.87 -8.12 -17.39
CA ASP A 59 -5.08 -7.60 -18.73
C ASP A 59 -5.77 -6.22 -18.65
N LEU A 60 -5.91 -5.54 -19.79
CA LEU A 60 -6.56 -4.23 -19.87
C LEU A 60 -8.08 -4.28 -19.60
N ARG A 61 -8.65 -5.47 -19.37
CA ARG A 61 -10.07 -5.65 -19.03
C ARG A 61 -10.28 -5.83 -17.52
N SER A 62 -9.19 -6.11 -16.81
CA SER A 62 -9.15 -6.18 -15.36
C SER A 62 -8.90 -4.79 -14.79
N PHE A 63 -9.63 -4.44 -13.74
CA PHE A 63 -9.51 -3.17 -13.04
C PHE A 63 -9.11 -3.43 -11.60
N PHE A 64 -8.24 -2.58 -11.07
CA PHE A 64 -7.70 -2.72 -9.72
C PHE A 64 -8.06 -1.51 -8.88
N THR A 65 -8.21 -1.75 -7.58
CA THR A 65 -8.36 -0.72 -6.57
C THR A 65 -7.17 -0.76 -5.62
N LEU A 66 -6.45 0.35 -5.53
CA LEU A 66 -5.34 0.58 -4.61
C LEU A 66 -5.87 1.25 -3.33
N VAL A 67 -5.50 0.70 -2.18
CA VAL A 67 -5.75 1.30 -0.86
C VAL A 67 -4.45 1.41 -0.09
N MET A 68 -4.14 2.61 0.40
CA MET A 68 -3.06 2.92 1.32
C MET A 68 -3.67 3.38 2.64
N THR A 69 -3.37 2.65 3.71
CA THR A 69 -3.94 2.88 5.05
C THR A 69 -2.87 2.74 6.13
N ASP A 70 -3.07 3.41 7.26
CA ASP A 70 -2.25 3.29 8.46
C ASP A 70 -3.09 2.66 9.60
N PRO A 71 -2.78 1.41 10.01
CA PRO A 71 -3.48 0.72 11.09
C PRO A 71 -2.99 1.10 12.49
N ASP A 72 -1.93 1.92 12.59
CA ASP A 72 -1.22 2.18 13.84
C ASP A 72 -1.52 3.60 14.38
N VAL A 73 -2.62 4.25 13.99
CA VAL A 73 -2.93 5.64 14.38
C VAL A 73 -3.66 5.71 15.72
N PRO A 74 -3.24 6.58 16.68
CA PRO A 74 -2.11 7.54 16.62
C PRO A 74 -0.73 6.93 16.94
N GLY A 75 -0.67 5.73 17.50
CA GLY A 75 0.57 4.97 17.67
C GLY A 75 0.28 3.47 17.76
N PRO A 76 1.30 2.62 17.52
CA PRO A 76 1.11 1.17 17.40
C PRO A 76 0.72 0.49 18.73
N SER A 77 0.97 1.16 19.87
CA SER A 77 0.63 0.66 21.20
C SER A 77 -0.84 0.87 21.59
N ASP A 78 -1.49 1.89 21.03
CA ASP A 78 -2.89 2.23 21.29
C ASP A 78 -3.53 2.82 20.04
N PRO A 79 -3.81 1.99 19.02
CA PRO A 79 -4.24 2.46 17.71
C PRO A 79 -5.77 2.68 17.67
N TYR A 80 -6.33 3.48 18.57
CA TYR A 80 -7.79 3.66 18.67
C TYR A 80 -8.42 4.44 17.50
N LEU A 81 -7.61 5.03 16.60
CA LEU A 81 -8.07 5.70 15.38
C LEU A 81 -7.81 4.86 14.11
N ARG A 82 -7.42 3.58 14.27
CA ARG A 82 -7.29 2.67 13.14
C ARG A 82 -8.65 2.43 12.48
N GLU A 83 -8.74 2.36 11.15
CA GLU A 83 -7.70 2.53 10.13
C GLU A 83 -7.73 3.94 9.52
N HIS A 84 -6.56 4.57 9.36
CA HIS A 84 -6.46 5.89 8.75
C HIS A 84 -6.18 5.80 7.24
N LEU A 85 -7.17 6.16 6.42
CA LEU A 85 -7.05 6.12 4.96
C LEU A 85 -6.19 7.27 4.43
N HIS A 86 -5.01 6.95 3.89
CA HIS A 86 -4.09 7.90 3.26
C HIS A 86 -4.36 8.10 1.77
N TRP A 87 -4.64 7.01 1.05
CA TRP A 87 -4.88 7.07 -0.39
C TRP A 87 -5.79 5.96 -0.85
N ILE A 88 -6.72 6.29 -1.74
CA ILE A 88 -7.51 5.31 -2.48
C ILE A 88 -7.55 5.70 -3.94
N VAL A 89 -7.33 4.71 -4.82
CA VAL A 89 -7.50 4.83 -6.26
C VAL A 89 -8.28 3.63 -6.79
N THR A 90 -9.33 3.89 -7.54
CA THR A 90 -10.19 2.87 -8.14
C THR A 90 -10.04 2.87 -9.66
N ASP A 91 -10.52 1.78 -10.29
CA ASP A 91 -10.57 1.62 -11.74
C ASP A 91 -9.20 1.73 -12.44
N ILE A 92 -8.12 1.27 -11.79
CA ILE A 92 -6.79 1.24 -12.42
C ILE A 92 -6.76 0.06 -13.41
N PRO A 93 -6.58 0.28 -14.72
CA PRO A 93 -6.49 -0.82 -15.66
C PRO A 93 -5.26 -1.70 -15.39
N GLY A 94 -5.37 -3.01 -15.57
CA GLY A 94 -4.22 -3.92 -15.47
C GLY A 94 -3.09 -3.51 -16.40
N THR A 95 -1.85 -3.86 -16.04
CA THR A 95 -0.62 -3.49 -16.77
C THR A 95 -0.27 -1.99 -16.82
N THR A 96 -1.03 -1.13 -16.11
CA THR A 96 -0.81 0.33 -16.06
C THR A 96 -0.35 0.78 -14.67
N ASP A 97 -0.57 2.05 -14.34
CA ASP A 97 -0.23 2.65 -13.06
C ASP A 97 -1.39 3.48 -12.50
N ALA A 98 -1.31 3.83 -11.22
CA ALA A 98 -2.39 4.51 -10.50
C ALA A 98 -2.82 5.86 -11.11
N THR A 99 -2.07 6.47 -12.03
CA THR A 99 -2.49 7.69 -12.72
C THR A 99 -3.64 7.48 -13.70
N PHE A 100 -3.91 6.24 -14.11
CA PHE A 100 -5.03 5.88 -15.00
C PHE A 100 -6.36 5.60 -14.26
N GLY A 101 -6.35 5.59 -12.92
CA GLY A 101 -7.55 5.40 -12.10
C GLY A 101 -8.41 6.66 -11.94
N LYS A 102 -9.64 6.51 -11.43
CA LYS A 102 -10.64 7.60 -11.43
C LYS A 102 -10.75 8.42 -10.15
N PHE A 103 -10.60 7.79 -8.99
CA PHE A 103 -10.75 8.46 -7.69
C PHE A 103 -9.37 8.63 -7.05
N SER A 104 -9.04 9.79 -6.48
CA SER A 104 -7.74 9.97 -5.79
C SER A 104 -7.88 10.98 -4.65
N LYS A 105 -8.17 10.50 -3.44
CA LYS A 105 -7.98 11.29 -2.22
C LYS A 105 -6.63 10.93 -1.61
N PHE A 106 -5.62 11.80 -1.72
CA PHE A 106 -4.31 11.60 -1.10
C PHE A 106 -4.12 12.56 0.07
N THR A 107 -3.70 12.03 1.22
CA THR A 107 -3.33 12.81 2.40
C THR A 107 -1.85 12.61 2.70
N ILE A 108 -1.15 13.72 2.95
CA ILE A 108 0.27 13.71 3.29
C ILE A 108 0.49 12.86 4.54
N VAL A 109 1.50 11.99 4.48
CA VAL A 109 1.93 11.21 5.65
C VAL A 109 2.86 12.09 6.49
N GLU A 110 2.36 12.60 7.61
CA GLU A 110 3.13 13.54 8.46
C GLU A 110 3.92 12.89 9.60
N ARG A 111 3.79 11.58 9.87
CA ARG A 111 4.41 10.95 11.06
C ARG A 111 5.64 10.08 10.79
N LEU A 112 6.68 10.35 11.60
CA LEU A 112 7.92 9.58 11.77
C LEU A 112 7.61 8.20 12.40
N GLY A 113 8.10 7.12 11.79
CA GLY A 113 8.29 5.86 12.51
C GLY A 113 7.17 4.82 12.42
N LEU A 114 6.18 5.01 11.55
CA LEU A 114 5.17 3.98 11.30
C LEU A 114 5.47 3.29 9.99
N ILE A 115 5.89 2.03 10.12
CA ILE A 115 5.96 1.04 9.05
C ILE A 115 4.62 1.16 8.29
N HIS A 116 4.63 1.68 7.07
CA HIS A 116 3.44 1.69 6.21
C HIS A 116 3.07 0.26 5.91
N ARG A 117 2.25 -0.32 6.78
CA ARG A 117 2.00 -1.76 6.83
C ARG A 117 1.20 -2.23 5.62
N SER A 118 0.40 -1.38 4.98
CA SER A 118 -0.59 -1.89 4.02
C SER A 118 -0.72 -1.05 2.76
N PHE A 119 -0.19 -1.58 1.67
CA PHE A 119 -0.75 -1.35 0.33
C PHE A 119 -1.59 -2.58 -0.01
N CYS A 120 -2.90 -2.42 -0.14
CA CYS A 120 -3.76 -3.49 -0.62
C CYS A 120 -4.23 -3.18 -2.04
N MET A 121 -4.10 -4.15 -2.94
CA MET A 121 -4.78 -4.11 -4.23
C MET A 121 -5.85 -5.18 -4.28
N HIS A 122 -7.09 -4.76 -4.51
CA HIS A 122 -8.17 -5.66 -4.89
C HIS A 122 -8.38 -5.59 -6.41
N ALA A 123 -8.60 -6.75 -7.03
CA ALA A 123 -9.05 -6.90 -8.41
C ALA A 123 -10.57 -7.07 -8.44
#